data_AF-A0A382ECG2-F1
#
_entry.id   AF-A0A382ECG2-F1
#
_cell.length_a   1.000
_cell.length_b   1.000
_cell.length_c   1.000
_cell.angle_alpha   90.00
_cell.angle_beta   90.00
_cell.angle_gamma   90.00
#
_symmetry.space_group_name_H-M   'P 1'
#
loop_
_entity.id
_entity.type
_entity.pdbx_description
1 polymer ?
#
loop_
_entity_poly.entity_id
_entity_poly.type
_entity_poly.pdbx_seq_one_letter_code
_entity_poly.pdbx_strand_id
1 'polypeptide(L)'
;MKGKKLVDKWAEGPKTYLGLSIAEFPNLFTVTGPGSPSVLTNMLPSIEQHVDWIADCIAYMRQNGFERIASEPAAEAGWVEHVRETAGLSLRANCSSWYVGANIPGKPRVFMPYMGGYPAYLEKCADVVAKGYDGFALS
;
A
#
# COMPACT_ATOMS: atom_id res chain seq x y z
N MET A 1 -20.90 -11.09 5.07
CA MET A 1 -19.69 -10.97 4.24
C MET A 1 -19.13 -12.36 4.02
N LYS A 2 -18.78 -12.75 2.79
CA LYS A 2 -17.99 -13.98 2.57
C LYS A 2 -16.54 -13.65 2.93
N GLY A 3 -15.96 -14.37 3.89
CA GLY A 3 -14.56 -14.18 4.28
C GLY A 3 -13.64 -14.55 3.10
N LYS A 4 -12.74 -13.64 2.74
CA LYS A 4 -11.64 -13.90 1.80
C LYS A 4 -10.35 -14.09 2.58
N LYS A 5 -9.50 -15.03 2.17
CA LYS A 5 -8.16 -15.15 2.76
C LYS A 5 -7.22 -14.22 2.02
N LEU A 6 -6.37 -13.50 2.76
CA LEU A 6 -5.40 -12.59 2.16
C LEU A 6 -4.42 -13.33 1.24
N VAL A 7 -4.06 -14.58 1.60
CA VAL A 7 -3.19 -15.44 0.79
C VAL A 7 -3.77 -15.71 -0.60
N ASP A 8 -5.10 -15.84 -0.71
CA ASP A 8 -5.76 -16.08 -2.00
C ASP A 8 -5.78 -14.80 -2.84
N LYS A 9 -6.05 -13.63 -2.21
CA LYS A 9 -6.03 -12.33 -2.90
C LYS A 9 -4.64 -11.99 -3.45
N TRP A 10 -3.59 -12.34 -2.71
CA TRP A 10 -2.19 -12.06 -3.06
C TRP A 10 -1.49 -13.19 -3.81
N ALA A 11 -2.24 -14.18 -4.32
CA ALA A 11 -1.67 -15.30 -5.07
C ALA A 11 -0.85 -14.86 -6.31
N GLU A 12 -1.18 -13.72 -6.91
CA GLU A 12 -0.50 -13.11 -8.06
C GLU A 12 0.49 -12.01 -7.67
N GLY A 13 0.73 -11.82 -6.38
CA GLY A 13 1.54 -10.74 -5.82
C GLY A 13 0.70 -9.82 -4.92
N PRO A 14 1.36 -9.05 -4.05
CA PRO A 14 0.65 -8.16 -3.13
C PRO A 14 -0.03 -7.02 -3.90
N LYS A 15 -1.29 -6.79 -3.54
CA LYS A 15 -2.14 -5.70 -4.05
C LYS A 15 -2.58 -4.89 -2.84
N THR A 16 -2.28 -3.60 -2.85
CA THR A 16 -2.49 -2.66 -1.74
C THR A 16 -2.76 -1.27 -2.28
N TYR A 17 -3.51 -0.46 -1.56
CA TYR A 17 -3.55 0.98 -1.77
C TYR A 17 -2.56 1.67 -0.82
N LEU A 18 -1.64 2.46 -1.39
CA LEU A 18 -0.54 3.16 -0.70
C LEU A 18 0.43 2.24 0.08
N GLY A 19 0.27 0.92 0.01
CA GLY A 19 0.92 -0.01 0.94
C GLY A 19 0.42 0.07 2.38
N LEU A 20 -0.72 0.74 2.60
CA LEU A 20 -1.34 0.96 3.90
C LEU A 20 -2.62 0.15 4.07
N SER A 21 -3.38 -0.10 3.00
CA SER A 21 -4.67 -0.79 3.03
C SER A 21 -4.82 -1.78 1.89
N ILE A 22 -5.73 -2.74 2.05
CA ILE A 22 -5.99 -3.81 1.10
C ILE A 22 -7.49 -3.81 0.82
N ALA A 23 -7.88 -3.64 -0.45
CA ALA A 23 -9.29 -3.60 -0.82
C ALA A 23 -9.94 -4.93 -0.41
N GLU A 24 -11.21 -4.88 -0.01
CA GLU A 24 -11.98 -6.03 0.52
C GLU A 24 -11.57 -6.52 1.92
N PHE A 25 -10.54 -5.93 2.54
CA PHE A 25 -10.13 -6.16 3.93
C PHE A 25 -10.34 -4.86 4.75
N PRO A 26 -11.60 -4.51 5.08
CA PRO A 26 -11.89 -3.27 5.79
C PRO A 26 -11.23 -3.21 7.16
N ASN A 27 -10.86 -2.01 7.59
CA ASN A 27 -10.22 -1.72 8.89
C ASN A 27 -8.89 -2.46 9.14
N LEU A 28 -8.33 -3.12 8.11
CA LEU A 28 -6.99 -3.69 8.14
C LEU A 28 -6.00 -2.69 7.57
N PHE A 29 -4.99 -2.36 8.37
CA PHE A 29 -3.86 -1.54 7.95
C PHE A 29 -2.54 -2.32 8.01
N THR A 30 -1.59 -1.93 7.17
CA THR A 30 -0.22 -2.44 7.17
C THR A 30 0.78 -1.31 7.37
N VAL A 31 1.82 -1.55 8.18
CA VAL A 31 2.96 -0.65 8.33
C VAL A 31 4.12 -1.22 7.52
N THR A 32 4.71 -0.37 6.68
CA THR A 32 5.83 -0.72 5.77
C THR A 32 5.53 -1.91 4.86
N GLY A 33 4.25 -2.06 4.49
CA GLY A 33 3.76 -3.09 3.60
C GLY A 33 4.26 -2.96 2.16
N PRO A 34 4.04 -3.99 1.33
CA PRO A 34 4.25 -3.91 -0.12
C PRO A 34 3.46 -2.75 -0.72
N GLY A 35 3.97 -2.11 -1.76
CA GLY A 35 3.38 -0.93 -2.37
C GLY A 35 3.71 0.39 -1.65
N SER A 36 4.47 0.34 -0.55
CA SER A 36 5.03 1.52 0.14
C SER A 36 6.55 1.61 -0.10
N PRO A 37 7.22 2.74 0.22
CA PRO A 37 8.68 2.86 0.10
C PRO A 37 9.42 1.77 0.86
N SER A 38 8.90 1.41 2.04
CA SER A 38 9.34 0.28 2.87
C SER A 38 10.88 0.21 2.95
N VAL A 39 11.44 -0.89 2.51
CA VAL A 39 12.85 -1.27 2.50
C VAL A 39 13.76 -0.45 1.57
N LEU A 40 13.20 0.46 0.76
CA LEU A 40 13.99 1.38 -0.08
C LEU A 40 14.35 2.69 0.62
N THR A 41 13.90 2.88 1.86
CA THR A 41 14.19 4.07 2.68
C THR A 41 14.90 3.68 3.98
N ASN A 42 15.33 4.68 4.76
CA ASN A 42 15.51 4.45 6.18
C ASN A 42 14.14 4.10 6.77
N MET A 43 14.00 2.88 7.30
CA MET A 43 12.70 2.34 7.68
C MET A 43 12.07 3.07 8.85
N LEU A 44 12.84 3.63 9.79
CA LEU A 44 12.28 4.32 10.96
C LEU A 44 11.36 5.49 10.56
N PRO A 45 11.82 6.47 9.75
CA PRO A 45 10.94 7.53 9.24
C PRO A 45 9.69 7.01 8.52
N SER A 46 9.80 5.95 7.72
CA SER A 46 8.66 5.36 7.02
C SER A 46 7.70 4.63 7.96
N ILE A 47 8.19 4.07 9.07
CA ILE A 47 7.34 3.49 10.12
C ILE A 47 6.59 4.59 10.84
N GLU A 48 7.30 5.63 11.31
CA GLU A 48 6.70 6.77 12.01
C GLU A 48 5.60 7.40 11.15
N GLN A 49 5.90 7.71 9.89
CA GLN A 49 4.91 8.31 9.01
C GLN A 49 3.68 7.43 8.75
N HIS A 50 3.84 6.12 8.59
CA HIS A 50 2.67 5.24 8.45
C HIS A 50 1.84 5.17 9.73
N VAL A 51 2.51 5.09 10.89
CA VAL A 51 1.82 5.04 12.19
C VAL A 51 1.03 6.33 12.41
N ASP A 52 1.64 7.48 12.14
CA ASP A 52 0.98 8.78 12.26
C ASP A 52 -0.21 8.88 11.29
N TRP A 53 -0.02 8.52 10.02
CA TRP A 53 -1.09 8.53 9.02
C TRP A 53 -2.27 7.62 9.43
N ILE A 54 -1.99 6.42 9.93
CA ILE A 54 -3.02 5.47 10.38
C ILE A 54 -3.73 5.99 11.63
N ALA A 55 -2.99 6.57 12.58
CA ALA A 55 -3.56 7.15 13.79
C ALA A 55 -4.50 8.32 13.46
N ASP A 56 -4.07 9.22 12.58
CA ASP A 56 -4.86 10.35 12.09
C ASP A 56 -6.10 9.88 11.32
N CYS A 57 -5.98 8.82 10.51
CA CYS A 57 -7.10 8.18 9.82
C CYS A 57 -8.15 7.66 10.80
N ILE A 58 -7.73 6.91 11.83
CA ILE A 58 -8.61 6.39 12.85
C ILE A 58 -9.27 7.54 13.65
N ALA A 59 -8.52 8.59 13.97
CA ALA A 59 -9.05 9.77 14.64
C ALA A 59 -10.12 10.47 13.78
N TYR A 60 -9.85 10.67 12.49
CA TYR A 60 -10.80 11.22 11.53
C TYR A 60 -12.07 10.39 11.43
N MET A 61 -11.95 9.06 11.31
CA MET A 61 -13.10 8.16 11.29
C MET A 61 -13.98 8.33 12.52
N ARG A 62 -13.37 8.31 13.72
CA ARG A 62 -14.09 8.49 14.99
C ARG A 62 -14.79 9.84 15.09
N GLN A 63 -14.12 10.92 14.67
CA GLN A 63 -14.69 12.28 14.71
C GLN A 63 -15.89 12.43 13.78
N ASN A 64 -15.92 11.70 12.66
CA ASN A 64 -16.98 11.78 11.66
C ASN A 64 -18.01 10.64 11.78
N GLY A 65 -17.89 9.76 12.79
CA GLY A 65 -18.82 8.67 13.03
C GLY A 65 -18.74 7.52 12.02
N PHE A 66 -17.60 7.35 11.34
CA PHE A 66 -17.35 6.21 10.46
C PHE A 66 -16.83 5.01 11.26
N GLU A 67 -17.40 3.83 11.02
CA GLU A 67 -17.01 2.58 11.68
C GLU A 67 -16.20 1.67 10.75
N ARG A 68 -16.27 1.94 9.44
CA ARG A 68 -15.65 1.13 8.41
C ARG A 68 -14.90 1.99 7.41
N ILE A 69 -13.66 1.61 7.13
CA ILE A 69 -12.85 2.11 6.03
C ILE A 69 -12.38 0.93 5.18
N ALA A 70 -12.48 1.07 3.86
CA ALA A 70 -11.87 0.13 2.93
C ALA A 70 -11.33 0.88 1.72
N SER A 71 -10.11 0.55 1.28
CA SER A 71 -9.63 1.03 0.00
C SER A 71 -10.53 0.53 -1.13
N GLU A 72 -10.81 1.39 -2.09
CA GLU A 72 -11.60 1.05 -3.26
C GLU A 72 -10.78 0.14 -4.20
N PRO A 73 -11.37 -0.89 -4.82
CA PRO A 73 -10.64 -1.76 -5.74
C PRO A 73 -9.98 -1.01 -6.91
N ALA A 74 -10.60 0.07 -7.40
CA ALA A 74 -10.03 0.90 -8.46
C ALA A 74 -8.81 1.69 -8.00
N ALA A 75 -8.85 2.23 -6.77
CA ALA A 75 -7.71 2.94 -6.18
C ALA A 75 -6.53 2.00 -5.90
N GLU A 76 -6.80 0.79 -5.36
CA GLU A 76 -5.80 -0.26 -5.20
C GLU A 76 -5.16 -0.64 -6.55
N ALA A 77 -5.98 -0.90 -7.57
CA ALA A 77 -5.48 -1.27 -8.89
C ALA A 77 -4.63 -0.16 -9.52
N GLY A 78 -5.10 1.10 -9.47
CA GLY A 78 -4.34 2.25 -9.96
C GLY A 78 -3.00 2.44 -9.24
N TRP A 79 -2.97 2.24 -7.93
CA TRP A 79 -1.71 2.30 -7.17
C TRP A 79 -0.76 1.16 -7.53
N VAL A 80 -1.27 -0.07 -7.71
CA VAL A 80 -0.44 -1.21 -8.13
C VAL A 80 0.20 -0.96 -9.49
N GLU A 81 -0.54 -0.42 -10.47
CA GLU A 81 0.04 -0.08 -11.77
C GLU A 81 1.08 1.05 -11.64
N HIS A 82 0.81 2.10 -10.86
CA HIS A 82 1.78 3.17 -10.60
C HIS A 82 3.08 2.66 -9.95
N VAL A 83 2.99 1.72 -9.00
CA VAL A 83 4.16 1.07 -8.39
C VAL A 83 4.96 0.30 -9.44
N ARG A 84 4.29 -0.41 -10.35
CA ARG A 84 4.95 -1.14 -11.45
C ARG A 84 5.63 -0.19 -12.44
N GLU A 85 4.97 0.89 -12.83
CA GLU A 85 5.51 1.92 -13.73
C GLU A 85 6.77 2.55 -13.14
N THR A 86 6.73 2.98 -11.87
CA THR A 86 7.90 3.57 -11.20
C THR A 86 9.05 2.58 -11.04
N ALA A 87 8.76 1.30 -10.82
CA ALA A 87 9.78 0.25 -10.75
C ALA A 87 10.39 -0.06 -12.13
N GLY A 88 9.59 -0.04 -13.21
CA GLY A 88 10.03 -0.36 -14.57
C GLY A 88 11.10 0.58 -15.14
N LEU A 89 11.22 1.79 -14.58
CA LEU A 89 12.27 2.75 -14.91
C LEU A 89 13.63 2.40 -14.29
N SER A 90 13.71 1.40 -13.42
CA SER A 90 14.91 1.04 -12.67
C SER A 90 15.49 -0.32 -13.07
N LEU A 91 16.83 -0.40 -13.07
CA LEU A 91 17.55 -1.67 -13.19
C LEU A 91 17.18 -2.65 -12.07
N ARG A 92 16.73 -2.16 -10.90
CA ARG A 92 16.36 -3.02 -9.75
C ARG A 92 15.17 -3.92 -10.05
N ALA A 93 14.27 -3.52 -10.95
CA ALA A 93 13.15 -4.36 -11.37
C ALA A 93 13.60 -5.55 -12.26
N ASN A 94 14.75 -5.43 -12.93
CA ASN A 94 15.29 -6.43 -13.84
C ASN A 94 16.26 -7.42 -13.15
N CYS A 95 16.61 -7.18 -11.88
CA CYS A 95 17.50 -8.03 -11.11
C CYS A 95 16.73 -9.07 -10.28
N SER A 96 17.17 -10.32 -10.31
CA SER A 96 16.63 -11.36 -9.44
C SER A 96 17.03 -11.05 -7.98
N SER A 97 16.07 -10.53 -7.22
CA SER A 97 16.24 -10.16 -5.82
C SER A 97 15.02 -10.58 -5.00
N TRP A 98 15.12 -10.50 -3.68
CA TRP A 98 13.98 -10.75 -2.80
C TRP A 98 12.87 -9.69 -2.97
N TYR A 99 13.19 -8.49 -3.47
CA TYR A 99 12.18 -7.45 -3.79
C TYR A 99 11.16 -7.89 -4.82
N VAL A 100 11.56 -8.80 -5.72
CA VAL A 100 10.73 -9.37 -6.78
C VAL A 100 10.28 -10.79 -6.46
N GLY A 101 10.42 -11.27 -5.22
CA GLY A 101 10.01 -12.61 -4.82
C GLY A 101 10.81 -13.76 -5.44
N ALA A 102 11.93 -13.48 -6.12
CA ALA A 102 12.75 -14.49 -6.79
C ALA A 102 13.42 -15.48 -5.83
N ASN A 103 13.44 -15.18 -4.53
CA ASN A 103 13.98 -16.04 -3.48
C ASN A 103 13.05 -17.20 -3.08
N ILE A 104 11.79 -17.23 -3.53
CA ILE A 104 10.83 -18.28 -3.18
C ILE A 104 10.35 -18.97 -4.47
N PRO A 105 10.67 -20.26 -4.68
CA PRO A 105 10.16 -21.03 -5.82
C PRO A 105 8.63 -21.00 -5.88
N GLY A 106 8.08 -20.76 -7.06
CA GLY A 106 6.64 -20.71 -7.29
C GLY A 106 5.95 -19.39 -6.91
N LYS A 107 6.66 -18.40 -6.34
CA LYS A 107 6.07 -17.08 -6.11
C LYS A 107 6.06 -16.20 -7.38
N PRO A 108 5.04 -15.36 -7.55
CA PRO A 108 5.00 -14.34 -8.60
C PRO A 108 6.20 -13.42 -8.52
N ARG A 109 6.75 -13.07 -9.69
CA ARG A 109 7.83 -12.09 -9.81
C ARG A 109 7.28 -10.68 -9.97
N VAL A 110 7.02 -10.02 -8.85
CA VAL A 110 6.48 -8.65 -8.82
C VAL A 110 7.33 -7.78 -7.91
N PHE A 111 7.77 -6.62 -8.41
CA PHE A 111 8.51 -5.66 -7.60
C PHE A 111 7.60 -5.10 -6.50
N MET A 112 7.92 -5.40 -5.24
CA MET A 112 7.05 -5.10 -4.11
C MET A 112 7.14 -3.67 -3.57
N PRO A 113 8.31 -3.03 -3.45
CA PRO A 113 8.39 -1.66 -2.90
C PRO A 113 7.96 -0.58 -3.90
N TYR A 114 7.50 0.57 -3.39
CA TYR A 114 7.28 1.77 -4.20
C TYR A 114 8.61 2.48 -4.50
N MET A 115 8.89 2.73 -5.79
CA MET A 115 10.17 3.28 -6.24
C MET A 115 10.14 4.76 -6.61
N GLY A 116 8.99 5.43 -6.54
CA GLY A 116 8.89 6.86 -6.85
C GLY A 116 9.55 7.81 -5.85
N GLY A 117 10.16 7.27 -4.78
CA GLY A 117 10.88 8.04 -3.76
C GLY A 117 10.02 8.45 -2.57
N TYR A 118 10.67 8.63 -1.42
CA TYR A 118 9.99 8.95 -0.16
C TYR A 118 9.22 10.29 -0.20
N PRO A 119 9.77 11.40 -0.71
CA PRO A 119 9.03 12.67 -0.78
C PRO A 119 7.73 12.58 -1.60
N ALA A 120 7.78 11.96 -2.78
CA ALA A 120 6.59 11.78 -3.62
C ALA A 120 5.54 10.88 -2.95
N TYR A 121 5.97 9.89 -2.15
CA TYR A 121 5.07 9.08 -1.35
C TYR A 121 4.37 9.89 -0.25
N LEU A 122 5.11 10.76 0.44
CA LEU A 122 4.54 11.67 1.45
C LEU A 122 3.51 12.62 0.83
N GLU A 123 3.84 13.23 -0.31
CA GLU A 123 2.95 14.11 -1.06
C GLU A 123 1.67 13.36 -1.46
N LYS A 124 1.78 12.12 -1.94
CA LYS A 124 0.59 11.33 -2.28
C LYS A 124 -0.27 11.00 -1.06
N CYS A 125 0.34 10.64 0.07
CA CYS A 125 -0.40 10.37 1.31
C CYS A 125 -1.12 11.62 1.82
N ALA A 126 -0.46 12.79 1.74
CA ALA A 126 -1.03 14.07 2.13
C ALA A 126 -2.18 14.49 1.21
N ASP A 127 -2.06 14.31 -0.12
CA ASP A 127 -3.12 14.57 -1.09
C ASP A 127 -4.39 13.75 -0.80
N VAL A 128 -4.21 12.47 -0.46
CA VAL A 128 -5.31 11.57 -0.08
C VAL A 128 -6.03 12.09 1.16
N VAL A 129 -5.29 12.48 2.21
CA VAL A 129 -5.88 13.05 3.44
C VAL A 129 -6.59 14.36 3.16
N ALA A 130 -5.97 15.26 2.39
CA ALA A 130 -6.54 16.57 2.05
C ALA A 130 -7.87 16.47 1.28
N LYS A 131 -8.07 15.38 0.54
CA LYS A 131 -9.30 15.08 -0.20
C LYS A 131 -10.28 14.21 0.58
N GLY A 132 -10.13 14.10 1.90
CA GLY A 132 -11.04 13.33 2.75
C GLY A 132 -10.86 11.82 2.63
N TYR A 133 -9.61 11.36 2.55
CA TYR A 133 -9.24 9.97 2.31
C TYR A 133 -9.69 9.45 0.94
N ASP A 134 -9.36 10.20 -0.11
CA ASP A 134 -9.62 9.81 -1.51
C ASP A 134 -9.11 8.39 -1.82
N GLY A 135 -9.88 7.63 -2.59
CA GLY A 135 -9.62 6.21 -2.84
C GLY A 135 -10.02 5.26 -1.69
N PHE A 136 -10.66 5.76 -0.62
CA PHE A 136 -11.28 4.96 0.41
C PHE A 136 -12.80 5.16 0.47
N ALA A 137 -13.52 4.06 0.66
CA ALA A 137 -14.93 4.07 1.03
C ALA A 137 -15.06 4.08 2.56
N LEU A 138 -15.68 5.13 3.09
CA LEU A 138 -15.97 5.36 4.51
C LEU A 138 -17.48 5.18 4.77
N SER A 139 -17.83 4.45 5.82
CA SER A 139 -19.23 4.20 6.22
C SER A 139 -19.38 3.92 7.71
#